data_AF-A0A1D6J1R0-F1
#
_entry.id   AF-A0A1D6J1R0-F1
#
_cell.length_a   1.000
_cell.length_b   1.000
_cell.length_c   1.000
_cell.angle_alpha   90.00
_cell.angle_beta   90.00
_cell.angle_gamma   90.00
#
_symmetry.space_group_name_H-M   'P 1'
#
loop_
_entity.id
_entity.type
_entity.pdbx_description
1 polymer ?
#
loop_
_entity_poly.entity_id
_entity_poly.type
_entity_poly.pdbx_seq_one_letter_code
_entity_poly.pdbx_strand_id
1 'polypeptide(L)'
;MSQQLPANLVEIMEQRMKLIEQRSAYLQEQINQPAASPEEYLRANKEFRKLESTMELIKDLRSKQEEIEGLKSLVANDREEKDMREMAAEELLVAVEEEKRLQHELFRSLLPKDEANEKDCILEVRAGTGGEEASLFAMDIFRMYEKYAQKNGWKFDVIDIMESAVEGY
;
A
#
# COMPACT_ATOMS: atom_id res chain seq x y z
N MET A 1 11.24 -9.14 -13.02
CA MET A 1 10.20 -8.18 -13.46
C MET A 1 9.12 -8.19 -12.40
N SER A 2 9.04 -7.13 -11.61
CA SER A 2 7.99 -6.99 -10.60
C SER A 2 6.68 -6.66 -11.33
N GLN A 3 5.62 -7.43 -11.08
CA GLN A 3 4.32 -7.13 -11.68
C GLN A 3 3.83 -5.74 -11.25
N GLN A 4 3.15 -5.01 -12.13
CA GLN A 4 2.61 -3.70 -11.79
C GLN A 4 1.59 -3.83 -10.65
N LEU A 5 1.65 -2.93 -9.66
CA LEU A 5 0.69 -2.92 -8.57
C LEU A 5 -0.72 -2.62 -9.12
N PRO A 6 -1.78 -3.23 -8.55
CA PRO A 6 -3.16 -2.91 -8.91
C PRO A 6 -3.47 -1.41 -8.80
N ALA A 7 -4.23 -0.84 -9.73
CA ALA A 7 -4.49 0.60 -9.79
C ALA A 7 -5.13 1.16 -8.50
N ASN A 8 -6.06 0.40 -7.89
CA ASN A 8 -6.66 0.76 -6.61
C ASN A 8 -5.64 0.83 -5.47
N LEU A 9 -4.60 -0.01 -5.51
CA LEU A 9 -3.55 -0.01 -4.51
C LEU A 9 -2.64 1.20 -4.66
N VAL A 10 -2.30 1.57 -5.90
CA VAL A 10 -1.53 2.79 -6.20
C VAL A 10 -2.26 4.04 -5.69
N GLU A 11 -3.58 4.13 -5.87
CA GLU A 11 -4.38 5.24 -5.36
C GLU A 11 -4.37 5.33 -3.83
N ILE A 12 -4.51 4.19 -3.13
CA ILE A 12 -4.43 4.14 -1.66
C ILE A 12 -3.03 4.55 -1.18
N MET A 13 -1.99 4.10 -1.87
CA MET A 13 -0.61 4.47 -1.55
C MET A 13 -0.40 5.97 -1.69
N GLU A 14 -0.89 6.58 -2.77
CA GLU A 14 -0.81 8.03 -3.00
C GLU A 14 -1.47 8.83 -1.86
N GLN A 15 -2.64 8.38 -1.37
CA GLN A 15 -3.28 9.00 -0.21
C GLN A 15 -2.43 8.87 1.06
N ARG A 16 -1.81 7.69 1.27
CA ARG A 16 -0.91 7.46 2.41
C ARG A 16 0.35 8.31 2.34
N MET A 17 0.94 8.47 1.16
CA MET A 17 2.10 9.33 0.92
C MET A 17 1.82 10.75 1.36
N LYS A 18 0.68 11.33 0.90
CA LYS A 18 0.26 12.68 1.28
C LYS A 18 0.14 12.87 2.78
N LEU A 19 -0.44 11.90 3.49
CA LEU A 19 -0.56 11.95 4.95
C LEU A 19 0.81 11.93 5.64
N ILE A 20 1.76 11.13 5.14
CA ILE A 20 3.11 11.04 5.68
C ILE A 20 3.88 12.33 5.40
N GLU A 21 3.78 12.89 4.20
CA GLU A 21 4.37 14.18 3.82
C GLU A 21 3.86 15.31 4.74
N GLN A 22 2.55 15.41 4.92
CA GLN A 22 1.92 16.39 5.82
C GLN A 22 2.37 16.21 7.27
N ARG A 23 2.40 14.97 7.75
CA ARG A 23 2.83 14.67 9.12
C ARG A 23 4.29 15.01 9.33
N SER A 24 5.15 14.66 8.38
CA SER A 24 6.59 14.96 8.41
C SER A 24 6.83 16.47 8.45
N ALA A 25 6.14 17.23 7.59
CA ALA A 25 6.22 18.70 7.57
C ALA A 25 5.79 19.32 8.91
N TYR A 26 4.67 18.84 9.48
CA TYR A 26 4.20 19.29 10.78
C TYR A 26 5.20 19.01 11.91
N LEU A 27 5.76 17.80 11.96
CA LEU A 27 6.75 17.42 12.95
C LEU A 27 8.03 18.25 12.81
N GLN A 28 8.47 18.51 11.58
CA GLN A 28 9.63 19.35 11.30
C GLN A 28 9.42 20.80 11.79
N GLU A 29 8.21 21.34 11.63
CA GLU A 29 7.85 22.65 12.17
C GLU A 29 7.93 22.65 13.70
N GLN A 30 7.35 21.65 14.37
CA GLN A 30 7.41 21.52 15.83
C GLN A 30 8.85 21.43 16.36
N ILE A 31 9.71 20.66 15.67
CA ILE A 31 11.14 20.52 16.02
C ILE A 31 11.87 21.87 15.91
N ASN A 32 11.46 22.72 14.97
CA ASN A 32 12.08 24.02 14.73
C ASN A 32 11.49 25.15 15.59
N GLN A 33 10.45 24.90 16.39
CA GLN A 33 9.82 25.92 17.24
C GLN A 33 10.66 26.20 18.51
N PRO A 34 11.16 27.44 18.70
CA PRO A 34 11.97 27.79 19.87
C PRO A 34 11.22 27.74 21.21
N ALA A 35 9.89 27.77 21.18
CA ALA A 35 9.01 27.79 22.35
C ALA A 35 8.55 26.39 22.80
N ALA A 36 8.89 25.33 22.06
CA ALA A 36 8.49 23.97 22.40
C ALA A 36 9.18 23.50 23.69
N SER A 37 8.45 22.77 24.53
CA SER A 37 9.05 22.13 25.71
C SER A 37 10.03 21.02 25.29
N PRO A 38 11.01 20.66 26.14
CA PRO A 38 11.93 19.56 25.87
C PRO A 38 11.22 18.22 25.58
N GLU A 39 10.08 17.96 26.22
CA GLU A 39 9.29 16.73 26.00
C GLU A 39 8.62 16.71 24.63
N GLU A 40 8.03 17.83 24.21
CA GLU A 40 7.42 17.98 22.88
C GLU A 40 8.45 17.82 21.77
N TYR A 41 9.62 18.45 21.93
CA TYR A 41 10.74 18.29 21.00
C TYR A 41 11.20 16.83 20.88
N LEU A 42 11.44 16.15 22.00
CA LEU A 42 11.88 14.76 22.01
C LEU A 42 10.85 13.83 21.35
N ARG A 43 9.55 14.06 21.63
CA ARG A 43 8.47 13.30 21.01
C ARG A 43 8.40 13.53 19.51
N ALA A 44 8.42 14.79 19.06
CA ALA A 44 8.35 15.15 17.65
C ALA A 44 9.56 14.61 16.88
N ASN A 45 10.77 14.78 17.40
CA ASN A 45 12.00 14.27 16.79
C ASN A 45 12.02 12.73 16.70
N LYS A 46 11.53 12.03 17.73
CA LYS A 46 11.41 10.56 17.69
C LYS A 46 10.44 10.10 16.62
N GLU A 47 9.31 10.78 16.47
CA GLU A 47 8.33 10.44 15.44
C GLU A 47 8.84 10.79 14.03
N PHE A 48 9.47 11.95 13.86
CA PHE A 48 10.07 12.38 12.59
C PHE A 48 11.10 11.36 12.08
N ARG A 49 12.02 10.92 12.95
CA ARG A 49 13.00 9.88 12.63
C ARG A 49 12.38 8.55 12.22
N LYS A 50 11.19 8.21 12.73
CA LYS A 50 10.49 6.98 12.30
C LYS A 50 9.96 7.09 10.87
N LEU A 51 9.62 8.29 10.42
CA LEU A 51 9.10 8.56 9.09
C LEU A 51 10.20 8.79 8.05
N GLU A 52 11.42 9.13 8.48
CA GLU A 52 12.55 9.51 7.62
C GLU A 52 12.80 8.50 6.47
N SER A 53 12.97 7.21 6.79
CA SER A 53 13.17 6.17 5.76
C SER A 53 12.02 6.04 4.76
N THR A 54 10.77 6.28 5.19
CA THR A 54 9.61 6.24 4.29
C THR A 54 9.52 7.52 3.46
N MET A 55 9.90 8.67 4.05
CA MET A 55 9.98 9.95 3.35
C MET A 55 11.04 9.97 2.26
N GLU A 56 12.18 9.32 2.47
CA GLU A 56 13.21 9.14 1.43
C GLU A 56 12.64 8.38 0.22
N LEU A 57 11.98 7.25 0.45
CA LEU A 57 11.33 6.47 -0.61
C LEU A 57 10.24 7.27 -1.34
N ILE A 58 9.46 8.08 -0.62
CA ILE A 58 8.47 8.98 -1.22
C ILE A 58 9.15 9.99 -2.14
N LYS A 59 10.22 10.62 -1.66
CA LYS A 59 10.97 11.62 -2.44
C LYS A 59 11.57 11.03 -3.71
N ASP A 60 12.17 9.84 -3.60
CA ASP A 60 12.75 9.13 -4.74
C ASP A 60 11.67 8.78 -5.78
N LEU A 61 10.50 8.31 -5.32
CA LEU A 61 9.37 8.01 -6.18
C LEU A 61 8.84 9.28 -6.88
N ARG A 62 8.67 10.39 -6.15
CA ARG A 62 8.25 11.68 -6.73
C ARG A 62 9.22 12.18 -7.79
N SER A 63 10.52 12.16 -7.47
CA SER A 63 11.57 12.54 -8.42
C SER A 63 11.53 11.68 -9.69
N LYS A 64 11.32 10.37 -9.54
CA LYS A 64 11.23 9.46 -10.68
C LYS A 64 9.97 9.73 -11.53
N GLN A 65 8.85 10.07 -10.89
CA GLN A 65 7.63 10.46 -11.59
C GLN A 65 7.80 11.76 -12.39
N GLU A 66 8.49 12.75 -11.81
CA GLU A 66 8.82 14.01 -12.52
C GLU A 66 9.73 13.76 -13.74
N GLU A 67 10.74 12.91 -13.58
CA GLU A 67 11.62 12.48 -14.68
C GLU A 67 10.84 11.80 -15.81
N ILE A 68 9.92 10.89 -15.47
CA ILE A 68 9.05 10.21 -16.44
C ILE A 68 8.19 11.21 -17.21
N GLU A 69 7.60 12.20 -16.55
CA GLU A 69 6.79 13.22 -17.22
C GLU A 69 7.64 14.11 -18.14
N GLY A 70 8.87 14.43 -17.74
CA GLY A 70 9.84 15.11 -18.58
C GLY A 70 10.19 14.31 -19.85
N LEU A 71 10.52 13.03 -19.68
CA LEU A 71 10.85 12.13 -20.79
C LEU A 71 9.66 11.92 -21.74
N LYS A 72 8.44 11.74 -21.21
CA LYS A 72 7.22 11.68 -22.04
C LYS A 72 7.04 12.94 -22.88
N SER A 73 7.30 14.10 -22.29
CA SER A 73 7.18 15.39 -22.98
C SER A 73 8.20 15.51 -24.11
N LEU A 74 9.44 15.05 -23.91
CA LEU A 74 10.48 15.01 -24.95
C LEU A 74 10.09 14.06 -26.10
N VAL A 75 9.64 12.85 -25.77
CA VAL A 75 9.21 11.85 -26.78
C VAL A 75 8.04 12.37 -27.63
N ALA A 76 7.10 13.10 -27.02
CA ALA A 76 5.94 13.65 -27.70
C ALA A 76 6.22 14.96 -28.48
N ASN A 77 7.40 15.57 -28.32
CA ASN A 77 7.72 16.84 -28.95
C ASN A 77 8.24 16.64 -30.38
N ASP A 78 7.37 16.75 -31.38
CA ASP A 78 7.73 16.62 -32.80
C ASP A 78 8.73 17.66 -33.32
N ARG A 79 9.05 18.69 -32.53
CA ARG A 79 10.11 19.65 -32.87
C ARG A 79 11.51 19.15 -32.54
N GLU A 80 11.62 18.12 -31.70
CA GLU A 80 12.91 17.50 -31.36
C GLU A 80 13.38 16.55 -32.48
N GLU A 81 14.70 16.45 -32.60
CA GLU A 81 15.34 15.54 -33.53
C GLU A 81 14.94 14.08 -33.23
N LYS A 82 14.83 13.27 -34.28
CA LYS A 82 14.40 11.87 -34.18
C LYS A 82 15.28 11.07 -33.21
N ASP A 83 16.59 11.22 -33.32
CA ASP A 83 17.55 10.50 -32.47
C ASP A 83 17.39 10.90 -30.99
N MET A 84 17.07 12.17 -30.70
CA MET A 84 16.79 12.63 -29.33
C MET A 84 15.53 11.98 -28.76
N ARG A 85 14.47 11.88 -29.57
CA ARG A 85 13.23 11.23 -29.14
C ARG A 85 13.40 9.73 -28.93
N GLU A 86 14.21 9.07 -29.75
CA GLU A 86 14.54 7.64 -29.58
C GLU A 86 15.32 7.40 -28.27
N MET A 87 16.33 8.22 -27.98
CA MET A 87 17.06 8.16 -26.70
C MET A 87 16.13 8.40 -25.51
N ALA A 88 15.28 9.43 -25.57
CA ALA A 88 14.31 9.71 -24.49
C ALA A 88 13.30 8.56 -24.30
N ALA A 89 12.92 7.85 -25.37
CA ALA A 89 12.05 6.69 -25.28
C ALA A 89 12.74 5.50 -24.59
N GLU A 90 14.04 5.28 -24.85
CA GLU A 90 14.82 4.26 -24.16
C GLU A 90 14.98 4.58 -22.66
N GLU A 91 15.31 5.83 -22.33
CA GLU A 91 15.40 6.29 -20.94
C GLU A 91 14.04 6.17 -20.23
N LEU A 92 12.94 6.50 -20.90
CA LEU A 92 11.59 6.38 -20.36
C LEU A 92 11.26 4.93 -19.96
N LEU A 93 11.66 3.94 -20.77
CA LEU A 93 11.44 2.53 -20.44
C LEU A 93 12.18 2.12 -19.16
N VAL A 94 13.42 2.59 -18.99
CA VAL A 94 14.21 2.34 -17.77
C VAL A 94 13.59 3.04 -16.57
N ALA A 95 13.20 4.32 -16.72
CA ALA A 95 12.60 5.10 -15.66
C ALA A 95 11.27 4.51 -15.17
N VAL A 96 10.42 4.02 -16.08
CA VAL A 96 9.14 3.36 -15.74
C VAL A 96 9.36 2.04 -14.99
N GLU A 97 10.37 1.25 -15.34
CA GLU A 97 10.66 0.03 -14.57
C GLU A 97 11.20 0.35 -13.17
N GLU A 98 11.99 1.40 -13.05
CA GLU A 98 12.49 1.89 -11.76
C GLU A 98 11.36 2.47 -10.89
N GLU A 99 10.40 3.19 -11.48
CA GLU A 99 9.19 3.65 -10.77
C GLU A 99 8.44 2.46 -10.18
N LYS A 100 8.25 1.38 -10.95
CA LYS A 100 7.60 0.17 -10.43
C LYS A 100 8.38 -0.42 -9.25
N ARG A 101 9.71 -0.49 -9.33
CA ARG A 101 10.55 -0.98 -8.23
C ARG A 101 10.35 -0.14 -6.97
N LEU A 102 10.38 1.19 -7.09
CA LEU A 102 10.17 2.14 -6.00
C LEU A 102 8.75 2.04 -5.42
N GLN A 103 7.73 1.89 -6.26
CA GLN A 103 6.35 1.65 -5.80
C GLN A 103 6.26 0.39 -4.94
N HIS A 104 6.90 -0.72 -5.34
CA HIS A 104 6.91 -1.96 -4.54
C HIS A 104 7.67 -1.82 -3.21
N GLU A 105 8.76 -1.06 -3.19
CA GLU A 105 9.52 -0.78 -1.96
C GLU A 105 8.74 0.10 -1.00
N LEU A 106 8.14 1.16 -1.52
CA LEU A 106 7.28 2.03 -0.74
C LEU A 106 6.07 1.25 -0.21
N PHE A 107 5.42 0.44 -1.04
CA PHE A 107 4.30 -0.40 -0.60
C PHE A 107 4.69 -1.26 0.61
N ARG A 108 5.83 -1.96 0.53
CA ARG A 108 6.36 -2.75 1.65
C ARG A 108 6.67 -1.92 2.89
N SER A 109 7.22 -0.71 2.72
CA SER A 109 7.52 0.22 3.83
C SER A 109 6.26 0.74 4.53
N LEU A 110 5.15 0.90 3.79
CA LEU A 110 3.86 1.35 4.30
C LEU A 110 3.09 0.26 5.05
N LEU A 111 3.48 -1.01 4.90
CA LEU A 111 2.88 -2.09 5.68
C LEU A 111 3.27 -1.93 7.15
N PRO A 112 2.35 -2.21 8.10
CA PRO A 112 2.67 -2.23 9.51
C PRO A 112 3.88 -3.14 9.76
N LYS A 113 4.93 -2.60 10.38
CA LYS A 113 6.22 -3.28 10.48
C LYS A 113 6.21 -4.57 11.31
N ASP A 114 5.21 -4.85 12.18
CA ASP A 114 5.50 -5.80 13.27
C ASP A 114 4.42 -6.67 13.93
N GLU A 115 3.12 -6.73 13.58
CA GLU A 115 2.20 -7.58 14.41
C GLU A 115 1.14 -8.46 13.75
N ALA A 116 0.84 -8.31 12.46
CA ALA A 116 -0.24 -9.08 11.83
C ALA A 116 0.19 -9.99 10.67
N ASN A 117 1.41 -9.83 10.14
CA ASN A 117 1.84 -10.55 8.93
C ASN A 117 2.42 -11.96 9.18
N GLU A 118 2.67 -12.33 10.44
CA GLU A 118 3.18 -13.66 10.82
C GLU A 118 2.22 -14.45 11.71
N LYS A 119 1.05 -13.88 12.05
CA LYS A 119 0.11 -14.52 12.96
C LYS A 119 -1.04 -15.14 12.18
N ASP A 120 -1.44 -16.33 12.61
CA ASP A 120 -2.67 -16.96 12.17
C ASP A 120 -3.86 -16.02 12.44
N CYS A 121 -4.80 -15.97 11.50
CA CYS A 121 -6.00 -15.15 11.62
C CYS A 121 -7.18 -16.04 12.02
N ILE A 122 -8.04 -15.54 12.91
CA ILE A 122 -9.33 -16.18 13.24
C ILE A 122 -10.41 -15.54 12.36
N LEU A 123 -11.08 -16.35 11.55
CA LEU A 123 -12.24 -15.96 10.76
C LEU A 123 -13.51 -16.36 11.51
N GLU A 124 -14.34 -15.37 11.84
CA GLU A 124 -15.67 -15.60 12.40
C GLU A 124 -16.71 -15.12 11.38
N VAL A 125 -17.57 -16.05 10.93
CA VAL A 125 -18.69 -15.76 10.04
C VAL A 125 -19.98 -15.92 10.83
N ARG A 126 -20.80 -14.87 10.88
CA ARG A 126 -22.10 -14.88 11.56
C ARG A 126 -23.21 -14.51 10.60
N ALA A 127 -24.31 -15.24 10.64
CA ALA A 127 -25.53 -14.83 9.95
C ALA A 127 -26.00 -13.47 10.48
N GLY A 128 -26.21 -12.53 9.56
CA GLY A 128 -26.78 -11.22 9.87
C GLY A 128 -28.31 -11.28 9.96
N THR A 129 -28.97 -10.19 9.57
CA THR A 129 -30.42 -10.16 9.43
C THR A 129 -30.85 -10.90 8.16
N GLY A 130 -31.90 -11.71 8.23
CA GLY A 130 -32.43 -12.44 7.08
C GLY A 130 -32.65 -13.93 7.31
N GLY A 131 -32.67 -14.40 8.56
CA GLY A 131 -33.10 -15.75 8.91
C GLY A 131 -32.32 -16.84 8.15
N GLU A 132 -33.06 -17.72 7.47
CA GLU A 132 -32.51 -18.87 6.74
C GLU A 132 -31.58 -18.46 5.60
N GLU A 133 -31.94 -17.41 4.84
CA GLU A 133 -31.11 -16.90 3.74
C GLU A 133 -29.78 -16.34 4.24
N ALA A 134 -29.79 -15.69 5.40
CA ALA A 134 -28.56 -15.18 6.02
C ALA A 134 -27.63 -16.32 6.47
N SER A 135 -28.20 -17.43 6.96
CA SER A 135 -27.45 -18.62 7.34
C SER A 135 -26.84 -19.37 6.17
N LEU A 136 -27.57 -19.49 5.06
CA LEU A 136 -27.03 -20.06 3.82
C LEU A 136 -25.89 -19.20 3.27
N PHE A 137 -26.03 -17.87 3.32
CA PHE A 137 -24.98 -16.96 2.88
C PHE A 137 -23.73 -17.01 3.79
N ALA A 138 -23.92 -17.14 5.11
CA ALA A 138 -22.82 -17.36 6.04
C ALA A 138 -22.02 -18.64 5.69
N MET A 139 -22.72 -19.72 5.35
CA MET A 139 -22.09 -20.96 4.88
C MET A 139 -21.32 -20.75 3.56
N ASP A 140 -21.86 -20.00 2.60
CA ASP A 140 -21.19 -19.72 1.34
C ASP A 140 -19.89 -18.92 1.54
N ILE A 141 -19.92 -17.91 2.41
CA ILE A 141 -18.74 -17.11 2.77
C ILE A 141 -17.69 -17.98 3.45
N PHE A 142 -18.09 -18.84 4.39
CA PHE A 142 -17.19 -19.79 5.03
C PHE A 142 -16.50 -20.70 4.00
N ARG A 143 -17.28 -21.31 3.09
CA ARG A 143 -16.76 -22.19 2.03
C ARG A 143 -15.87 -21.44 1.04
N MET A 144 -16.16 -20.17 0.76
CA MET A 144 -15.33 -19.32 -0.09
C MET A 144 -13.94 -19.14 0.53
N TYR A 145 -13.87 -18.80 1.81
CA TYR A 145 -12.59 -18.58 2.50
C TYR A 145 -11.81 -19.87 2.74
N GLU A 146 -12.50 -20.99 3.02
CA GLU A 146 -11.87 -22.32 3.09
C GLU A 146 -11.15 -22.66 1.77
N LYS A 147 -11.84 -22.51 0.63
CA LYS A 147 -11.24 -22.73 -0.70
C LYS A 147 -10.11 -21.73 -0.99
N TYR A 148 -10.25 -20.47 -0.59
CA TYR A 148 -9.22 -19.47 -0.77
C TYR A 148 -7.95 -19.83 0.01
N ALA A 149 -8.08 -20.24 1.28
CA ALA A 149 -6.97 -20.69 2.11
C ALA A 149 -6.24 -21.88 1.47
N GLN A 150 -7.00 -22.91 1.03
CA GLN A 150 -6.43 -24.06 0.32
C GLN A 150 -5.66 -23.66 -0.95
N LYS A 151 -6.21 -22.76 -1.77
CA LYS A 151 -5.56 -22.28 -3.00
C LYS A 151 -4.24 -21.54 -2.73
N ASN A 152 -4.14 -20.87 -1.59
CA ASN A 152 -2.93 -20.17 -1.17
C ASN A 152 -1.99 -21.04 -0.32
N GLY A 153 -2.31 -22.34 -0.14
CA GLY A 153 -1.50 -23.27 0.64
C GLY A 153 -1.54 -23.03 2.16
N TRP A 154 -2.57 -22.34 2.66
CA TRP A 154 -2.74 -22.05 4.08
C TRP A 154 -3.49 -23.18 4.78
N LYS A 155 -3.14 -23.44 6.05
CA LYS A 155 -3.88 -24.37 6.90
C LYS A 155 -5.19 -23.70 7.34
N PHE A 156 -6.29 -24.43 7.24
CA PHE A 156 -7.62 -23.98 7.67
C PHE A 156 -8.18 -24.97 8.68
N ASP A 157 -8.19 -24.58 9.97
CA ASP A 157 -8.70 -25.40 11.07
C ASP A 157 -10.04 -24.85 11.54
N VAL A 158 -11.08 -25.69 11.51
CA VAL A 158 -12.42 -25.34 11.99
C VAL A 158 -12.47 -25.52 13.50
N ILE A 159 -12.79 -24.43 14.22
CA ILE A 159 -12.89 -24.45 15.69
C ILE A 159 -14.31 -24.79 16.14
N ASP A 160 -15.33 -24.16 15.55
CA ASP A 160 -16.74 -24.36 15.89
C ASP A 160 -17.64 -24.02 14.69
N ILE A 161 -18.76 -24.72 14.58
CA ILE A 161 -19.82 -24.49 13.58
C ILE A 161 -21.16 -24.71 14.27
N MET A 162 -22.06 -23.72 14.14
CA MET A 162 -23.45 -23.88 14.55
C MET A 162 -24.32 -24.03 13.33
N GLU A 163 -24.91 -25.21 13.16
CA GLU A 163 -25.82 -25.46 12.05
C GLU A 163 -27.21 -24.86 12.32
N SER A 164 -27.76 -24.18 11.32
CA SER A 164 -29.14 -23.72 11.31
C SER A 164 -30.08 -24.90 10.97
N ALA A 165 -31.39 -24.70 11.17
CA ALA A 165 -32.38 -25.72 10.84
C ALA A 165 -32.43 -26.08 9.34
N VAL A 166 -31.81 -25.28 8.48
CA VAL A 166 -31.82 -25.42 7.01
C VAL A 166 -30.40 -25.51 6.47
N GLU A 167 -29.66 -26.55 6.88
CA GLU A 167 -28.31 -26.91 6.38
C GLU A 167 -27.36 -25.70 6.13
N GLY A 168 -27.46 -24.64 6.94
CA GLY A 168 -26.68 -23.41 6.86
C GLY A 168 -25.92 -23.15 8.17
N TYR A 169 -25.16 -22.06 8.25
CA TYR A 169 -24.37 -21.69 9.44
C TYR A 169 -24.87 -20.42 10.14
#